data_AF-A0A4R9WVI3-F1
#
_entry.id   AF-A0A4R9WVI3-F1
#
_cell.length_a   1.000
_cell.length_b   1.000
_cell.length_c   1.000
_cell.angle_alpha   90.00
_cell.angle_beta   90.00
_cell.angle_gamma   90.00
#
_symmetry.space_group_name_H-M   'P 1'
#
loop_
_entity.id
_entity.type
_entity.pdbx_description
1 polymer ?
#
loop_
_entity_poly.entity_id
_entity_poly.type
_entity_poly.pdbx_seq_one_letter_code
_entity_poly.pdbx_strand_id
1 'polypeptide(L)' 'AVWTGIGTVGTALLGIWLLGEPATAARLACIGLIVCGIIGLKLVA' A
#
# COMPACT_ATOMS: atom_id res chain seq x y z
N ALA A 1 -14.75 -2.25 -2.25
CA ALA A 1 -13.42 -1.72 -1.86
C ALA A 1 -12.24 -2.64 -2.22
N VAL A 2 -12.46 -3.95 -2.44
CA VAL A 2 -11.38 -4.89 -2.76
C VAL A 2 -10.63 -4.53 -4.05
N TRP A 3 -11.35 -4.11 -5.08
CA TRP A 3 -10.77 -3.74 -6.37
C TRP A 3 -9.91 -2.46 -6.29
N THR A 4 -10.32 -1.47 -5.50
CA THR A 4 -9.51 -0.28 -5.22
C THR A 4 -8.27 -0.62 -4.41
N GLY A 5 -8.39 -1.53 -3.43
CA GLY A 5 -7.26 -1.96 -2.61
C GLY A 5 -6.13 -2.64 -3.39
N ILE A 6 -6.47 -3.49 -4.37
CA ILE A 6 -5.48 -4.15 -5.24
C ILE A 6 -4.71 -3.11 -6.07
N GLY A 7 -5.41 -2.08 -6.58
CA GLY A 7 -4.78 -0.99 -7.33
C GLY A 7 -3.78 -0.19 -6.49
N THR A 8 -4.12 0.14 -5.24
CA THR A 8 -3.23 0.90 -4.33
C THR A 8 -1.97 0.13 -3.97
N VAL A 9 -2.09 -1.19 -3.75
CA VAL A 9 -0.93 -2.05 -3.46
C VAL A 9 0.00 -2.14 -4.68
N GLY A 10 -0.58 -2.33 -5.88
CA GLY A 10 0.17 -2.41 -7.13
C GLY A 10 0.93 -1.12 -7.46
N THR A 11 0.31 0.06 -7.28
CA THR A 11 0.97 1.35 -7.52
C THR A 11 2.04 1.67 -6.49
N ALA A 12 1.84 1.29 -5.22
CA ALA A 12 2.86 1.45 -4.19
C ALA A 12 4.10 0.56 -4.46
N LEU A 13 3.89 -0.71 -4.82
CA LEU A 13 4.97 -1.62 -5.21
C LEU A 13 5.69 -1.14 -6.48
N LEU A 14 4.95 -0.75 -7.51
CA LEU A 14 5.52 -0.19 -8.73
C LEU A 14 6.27 1.11 -8.47
N GLY A 15 5.78 1.99 -7.59
CA GLY A 15 6.48 3.21 -7.21
C GLY A 15 7.82 2.93 -6.54
N ILE A 16 7.87 1.96 -5.62
CA ILE A 16 9.12 1.53 -4.98
C ILE A 16 10.08 0.92 -6.01
N TRP A 17 9.58 0.10 -6.94
CA TRP A 17 10.41 -0.62 -7.91
C TRP A 17 10.89 0.27 -9.07
N LEU A 18 10.06 1.22 -9.53
CA LEU A 18 10.32 2.04 -10.71
C LEU A 18 11.00 3.37 -10.37
N LEU A 19 10.68 4.01 -9.25
CA LEU A 19 11.29 5.29 -8.87
C LEU A 19 12.58 5.09 -8.04
N GLY A 20 12.86 3.89 -7.51
CA GLY A 20 14.07 3.62 -6.73
C GLY A 20 14.24 4.53 -5.51
N GLU A 21 13.15 5.19 -5.08
CA GLU A 21 13.16 6.08 -3.94
C GLU A 21 13.58 5.28 -2.71
N PRO A 22 14.51 5.78 -1.88
CA PRO A 22 14.93 5.07 -0.68
C PRO A 22 13.66 4.80 0.13
N ALA A 23 13.38 3.51 0.36
CA ALA A 23 12.29 3.05 1.20
C ALA A 23 12.58 3.46 2.65
N THR A 24 12.48 4.75 2.92
CA THR A 24 12.66 5.33 4.23
C THR A 24 11.63 4.67 5.14
N ALA A 25 12.03 4.28 6.35
CA ALA A 25 11.17 3.54 7.27
C ALA A 25 9.79 4.22 7.47
N ALA A 26 9.75 5.55 7.42
CA ALA A 26 8.52 6.34 7.46
C ALA A 26 7.58 6.12 6.24
N ARG A 27 8.12 6.02 5.03
CA ARG A 27 7.34 5.78 3.80
C ARG A 27 6.80 4.35 3.77
N LEU A 28 7.63 3.38 4.20
CA LEU A 28 7.22 1.99 4.31
C LEU A 28 6.14 1.80 5.39
N ALA A 29 6.27 2.50 6.52
CA ALA A 29 5.25 2.52 7.57
C ALA A 29 3.92 3.14 7.08
N CYS A 30 3.98 4.22 6.29
CA CYS A 30 2.80 4.87 5.73
C CYS A 30 2.09 3.96 4.71
N ILE A 31 2.84 3.28 3.84
CA ILE A 31 2.30 2.27 2.92
C ILE A 31 1.70 1.09 3.71
N GLY A 32 2.39 0.60 4.74
CA GLY A 32 1.89 -0.46 5.62
C GLY A 32 0.57 -0.09 6.31
N LEU A 33 0.42 1.15 6.77
CA LEU A 33 -0.83 1.69 7.33
C LEU A 33 -1.97 1.69 6.31
N ILE A 34 -1.70 2.09 5.06
CA ILE A 34 -2.68 2.06 3.97
C ILE A 34 -3.11 0.61 3.69
N VAL A 35 -2.16 -0.32 3.60
CA VAL A 35 -2.43 -1.75 3.37
C VAL A 35 -3.23 -2.35 4.52
N CYS A 36 -2.86 -2.08 5.77
CA CYS A 36 -3.61 -2.51 6.95
C CYS A 36 -5.05 -1.97 6.96
N GLY A 37 -5.26 -0.69 6.61
CA GLY A 37 -6.60 -0.11 6.51
C GLY A 37 -7.47 -0.79 5.44
N ILE A 38 -6.89 -1.11 4.29
CA ILE A 38 -7.56 -1.83 3.20
C ILE A 38 -7.95 -3.25 3.65
N ILE A 39 -7.02 -3.99 4.27
CA ILE A 39 -7.28 -5.35 4.74
C ILE A 39 -8.35 -5.34 5.83
N GLY A 40 -8.28 -4.40 6.80
CA GLY A 40 -9.28 -4.23 7.84
C GLY A 40 -10.68 -3.99 7.27
N LEU A 41 -10.79 -3.10 6.28
CA LEU A 41 -12.07 -2.85 5.60
C LEU A 41 -12.59 -4.09 4.86
N LYS A 42 -11.71 -4.92 4.31
CA LYS A 42 -12.03 -6.13 3.54
C LYS A 42 -12.36 -7.35 4.41
N LEU A 43 -12.01 -7.31 5.70
CA LEU A 43 -12.37 -8.31 6.71
C LEU A 43 -13.66 -7.93 7.45
N VAL A 44 -13.90 -6.63 7.61
CA VAL A 44 -15.13 -6.08 8.21
C VAL A 44 -16.30 -6.05 7.24
N ALA A 45 -16.05 -5.78 5.95
CA ALA A 45 -17.06 -5.76 4.88
C ALA A 45 -16.92 -6.96 3.97
#